data_AF-A0A286TXZ3-F1
#
_entry.id   AF-A0A286TXZ3-F1
#
_cell.length_a   1.000
_cell.length_b   1.000
_cell.length_c   1.000
_cell.angle_alpha   90.00
_cell.angle_beta   90.00
_cell.angle_gamma   90.00
#
_symmetry.space_group_name_H-M   'P 1'
#
loop_
_entity.id
_entity.type
_entity.pdbx_description
1 polymer ?
#
loop_
_entity_poly.entity_id
_entity_poly.type
_entity_poly.pdbx_seq_one_letter_code
_entity_poly.pdbx_strand_id
1 'polypeptide(L)'
;MSDLSSAFKFNEEILHYQQRPFEFDGNEFDAHIFFNEKSEVEQKHNFFSVLFEYEEKFKDKSFKVLKEYLKYRKLNIPEKYRDYFKWNKTTLRIEKNAKKIKSFIYKMGSFVLITNKQQMDKAEVLNLYRQKDQVEKMFDIYKNEMNGDRLRAHSQYNVDGRLFIKFVALIIYAEASRVMKEKKLFNKYTVKELFAELKKLKITHIEKNDPILSELSKRQKIIFDAFGIQEDTLHSY
;
A
#
# COMPACT_ATOMS: atom_id res chain seq x y z
N MET A 1 -12.34 18.60 -13.11
CA MET A 1 -11.00 18.07 -12.80
C MET A 1 -10.36 17.38 -14.00
N SER A 2 -11.09 16.77 -14.95
CA SER A 2 -10.53 16.35 -16.26
C SER A 2 -10.44 17.49 -17.28
N ASP A 3 -9.79 18.60 -16.95
CA ASP A 3 -9.38 19.57 -17.97
C ASP A 3 -7.95 19.22 -18.43
N LEU A 4 -7.64 19.32 -19.72
CA LEU A 4 -6.33 18.95 -20.28
C LEU A 4 -5.18 19.74 -19.63
N SER A 5 -5.47 20.98 -19.22
CA SER A 5 -4.52 21.88 -18.55
C SER A 5 -4.07 21.40 -17.16
N SER A 6 -4.82 20.48 -16.54
CA SER A 6 -4.56 19.97 -15.19
C SER A 6 -3.83 18.63 -15.15
N ALA A 7 -3.69 17.97 -16.30
CA ALA A 7 -3.08 16.65 -16.43
C ALA A 7 -1.54 16.72 -16.39
N PHE A 8 -0.92 15.76 -15.72
CA PHE A 8 0.53 15.59 -15.70
C PHE A 8 0.89 14.11 -15.52
N LYS A 9 2.10 13.75 -15.97
CA LYS A 9 2.65 12.41 -15.78
C LYS A 9 3.47 12.37 -14.49
N PHE A 10 3.23 11.34 -13.67
CA PHE A 10 4.01 11.07 -12.47
C PHE A 10 4.36 9.58 -12.41
N ASN A 11 5.65 9.25 -12.56
CA ASN A 11 6.14 7.91 -12.88
C ASN A 11 5.45 7.34 -14.14
N GLU A 12 4.69 6.24 -14.02
CA GLU A 12 3.98 5.59 -15.12
C GLU A 12 2.49 5.94 -15.16
N GLU A 13 2.03 6.84 -14.29
CA GLU A 13 0.62 7.21 -14.15
C GLU A 13 0.34 8.61 -14.70
N ILE A 14 -0.87 8.80 -15.21
CA ILE A 14 -1.42 10.11 -15.59
C ILE A 14 -2.37 10.54 -14.49
N LEU A 15 -2.13 11.74 -13.95
CA LEU A 15 -2.91 12.33 -12.88
C LEU A 15 -3.36 13.73 -13.26
N HIS A 16 -4.50 14.15 -12.74
CA HIS A 16 -4.94 15.54 -12.76
C HIS A 16 -4.68 16.17 -11.39
N TYR A 17 -4.34 17.46 -11.37
CA TYR A 17 -4.00 18.16 -10.14
C TYR A 17 -4.69 19.51 -10.01
N GLN A 18 -5.12 19.82 -8.78
CA GLN A 18 -5.58 21.14 -8.37
C GLN A 18 -5.14 21.42 -6.93
N GLN A 19 -4.69 22.64 -6.66
CA GLN A 19 -4.40 23.12 -5.31
C GLN A 19 -5.51 24.06 -4.82
N ARG A 20 -5.84 24.00 -3.54
CA ARG A 20 -6.71 24.96 -2.86
C ARG A 20 -6.15 25.26 -1.47
N PRO A 21 -5.70 26.50 -1.19
CA PRO A 21 -5.39 26.90 0.17
C PRO A 21 -6.69 27.03 0.98
N PHE A 22 -6.62 26.74 2.27
CA PHE A 22 -7.71 26.95 3.22
C PHE A 22 -7.18 27.19 4.63
N GLU A 23 -7.99 27.87 5.45
CA GLU A 23 -7.67 28.10 6.86
C GLU A 23 -8.54 27.20 7.73
N PHE A 24 -7.94 26.60 8.75
CA PHE A 24 -8.66 25.83 9.76
C PHE A 24 -8.02 26.06 11.12
N ASP A 25 -8.84 26.48 12.10
CA ASP A 25 -8.41 26.72 13.49
C ASP A 25 -7.19 27.66 13.58
N GLY A 26 -7.21 28.77 12.82
CA GLY A 26 -6.15 29.78 12.79
C GLY A 26 -4.85 29.33 12.11
N ASN A 27 -4.83 28.16 11.47
CA ASN A 27 -3.68 27.65 10.73
C ASN A 27 -3.98 27.57 9.23
N GLU A 28 -2.99 27.93 8.41
CA GLU A 28 -3.07 27.84 6.95
C GLU A 28 -2.64 26.47 6.45
N PHE A 29 -3.41 25.92 5.52
CA PHE A 29 -3.17 24.63 4.91
C PHE A 29 -3.31 24.70 3.40
N ASP A 30 -2.56 23.84 2.71
CA ASP A 30 -2.72 23.58 1.29
C ASP A 30 -3.41 22.22 1.09
N ALA A 31 -4.55 22.22 0.40
CA ALA A 31 -5.21 21.01 -0.09
C ALA A 31 -4.77 20.71 -1.52
N HIS A 32 -4.02 19.63 -1.69
CA HIS A 32 -3.59 19.09 -2.97
C HIS A 32 -4.57 18.00 -3.42
N ILE A 33 -5.37 18.31 -4.42
CA ILE A 33 -6.39 17.40 -4.96
C ILE A 33 -5.83 16.73 -6.21
N PHE A 34 -5.85 15.40 -6.20
CA PHE A 34 -5.41 14.58 -7.31
C PHE A 34 -6.56 13.75 -7.84
N PHE A 35 -6.59 13.52 -9.14
CA PHE A 35 -7.56 12.64 -9.78
C PHE A 35 -6.88 11.69 -10.77
N ASN A 36 -7.24 10.41 -10.69
CA ASN A 36 -6.74 9.34 -11.55
C ASN A 36 -7.91 8.66 -12.25
N GLU A 37 -8.00 8.83 -13.58
CA GLU A 37 -9.07 8.27 -14.41
C GLU A 37 -9.08 6.74 -14.40
N LYS A 38 -7.91 6.10 -14.41
CA LYS A 38 -7.79 4.64 -14.33
C LYS A 38 -8.37 4.13 -13.01
N SER A 39 -8.02 4.77 -11.90
CA SER A 39 -8.58 4.45 -10.59
C SER A 39 -10.08 4.73 -10.50
N GLU A 40 -10.58 5.78 -11.15
CA GLU A 40 -12.01 6.07 -11.21
C GLU A 40 -12.80 4.93 -11.87
N VAL A 41 -12.33 4.45 -13.03
CA VAL A 41 -12.97 3.35 -13.76
C VAL A 41 -12.99 2.07 -12.93
N GLU A 42 -11.87 1.72 -12.30
CA GLU A 42 -11.76 0.53 -11.46
C GLU A 42 -12.69 0.62 -10.24
N GLN A 43 -12.70 1.76 -9.54
CA GLN A 43 -13.59 1.98 -8.39
C GLN A 43 -15.06 1.93 -8.80
N LYS A 44 -15.43 2.53 -9.94
CA LYS A 44 -16.79 2.46 -10.50
C LYS A 44 -17.20 1.02 -10.73
N HIS A 45 -16.35 0.24 -11.40
CA HIS A 45 -16.63 -1.16 -11.71
C HIS A 45 -16.88 -1.96 -10.42
N ASN A 46 -15.95 -1.91 -9.47
CA ASN A 46 -16.06 -2.63 -8.19
C ASN A 46 -17.32 -2.21 -7.41
N PHE A 47 -17.63 -0.91 -7.39
CA PHE A 47 -18.81 -0.41 -6.70
C PHE A 47 -20.11 -0.90 -7.34
N PHE A 48 -20.22 -0.83 -8.66
CA PHE A 48 -21.42 -1.29 -9.37
C PHE A 48 -21.63 -2.80 -9.23
N SER A 49 -20.56 -3.60 -9.32
CA SER A 49 -20.63 -5.05 -9.09
C SER A 49 -21.29 -5.37 -7.74
N VAL A 50 -20.85 -4.70 -6.66
CA VAL A 50 -21.46 -4.87 -5.34
C VAL A 50 -22.92 -4.40 -5.31
N LEU A 51 -23.25 -3.27 -5.94
CA LEU A 51 -24.64 -2.81 -5.97
C LEU A 51 -25.57 -3.79 -6.72
N PHE A 52 -25.10 -4.39 -7.81
CA PHE A 52 -25.86 -5.38 -8.58
C PHE A 52 -26.07 -6.67 -7.79
N GLU A 53 -25.07 -7.13 -7.04
CA GLU A 53 -25.23 -8.29 -6.15
C GLU A 53 -26.34 -8.08 -5.13
N TYR A 54 -26.44 -6.89 -4.53
CA TYR A 54 -27.53 -6.59 -3.60
C TYR A 54 -28.87 -6.46 -4.33
N GLU A 55 -28.88 -5.83 -5.51
CA GLU A 55 -30.08 -5.69 -6.33
C GLU A 55 -30.73 -7.04 -6.66
N GLU A 56 -29.93 -8.02 -7.07
CA GLU A 56 -30.41 -9.38 -7.31
C GLU A 56 -30.91 -10.03 -6.00
N LYS A 57 -30.23 -9.84 -4.86
CA LYS A 57 -30.68 -10.40 -3.55
C LYS A 57 -32.06 -9.91 -3.10
N PHE A 58 -32.49 -8.73 -3.52
CA PHE A 58 -33.79 -8.17 -3.10
C PHE A 58 -34.80 -7.97 -4.23
N LYS A 59 -34.49 -8.42 -5.45
CA LYS A 59 -35.33 -8.26 -6.65
C LYS A 59 -36.78 -8.72 -6.45
N ASP A 60 -36.95 -9.85 -5.78
CA ASP A 60 -38.26 -10.45 -5.50
C ASP A 60 -38.86 -10.02 -4.14
N LYS A 61 -38.20 -9.11 -3.42
CA LYS A 61 -38.65 -8.64 -2.11
C LYS A 61 -39.51 -7.39 -2.25
N SER A 62 -40.65 -7.38 -1.58
CA SER A 62 -41.49 -6.19 -1.40
C SER A 62 -41.82 -5.99 0.08
N PHE A 63 -42.00 -4.73 0.47
CA PHE A 63 -42.21 -4.31 1.85
C PHE A 63 -43.42 -3.39 1.87
N LYS A 64 -44.49 -3.80 2.58
CA LYS A 64 -45.74 -3.05 2.61
C LYS A 64 -45.61 -1.77 3.44
N VAL A 65 -44.77 -1.82 4.47
CA VAL A 65 -44.53 -0.69 5.37
C VAL A 65 -43.06 -0.38 5.52
N LEU A 66 -42.75 0.91 5.73
CA LEU A 66 -41.39 1.40 5.89
C LEU A 66 -40.61 0.67 7.01
N LYS A 67 -41.29 0.30 8.09
CA LYS A 67 -40.68 -0.39 9.25
C LYS A 67 -40.08 -1.75 8.86
N GLU A 68 -40.75 -2.50 7.98
CA GLU A 68 -40.27 -3.79 7.49
C GLU A 68 -39.02 -3.62 6.64
N TYR A 69 -39.06 -2.65 5.71
CA TYR A 69 -37.89 -2.28 4.91
C TYR A 69 -36.70 -1.88 5.78
N LEU A 70 -36.90 -1.02 6.79
CA LEU A 70 -35.82 -0.56 7.66
C LEU A 70 -35.19 -1.72 8.44
N LYS A 71 -36.00 -2.67 8.93
CA LYS A 71 -35.52 -3.88 9.60
C LYS A 71 -34.70 -4.76 8.63
N TYR A 72 -35.21 -4.98 7.42
CA TYR A 72 -34.52 -5.77 6.40
C TYR A 72 -33.20 -5.11 5.96
N ARG A 73 -33.20 -3.79 5.69
CA ARG A 73 -32.03 -2.97 5.33
C ARG A 73 -30.94 -3.08 6.39
N LYS A 74 -31.29 -3.02 7.68
CA LYS A 74 -30.32 -3.09 8.77
C LYS A 74 -29.65 -4.47 8.84
N LEU A 75 -30.41 -5.55 8.64
CA LEU A 75 -29.94 -6.93 8.77
C LEU A 75 -29.17 -7.43 7.53
N ASN A 76 -29.60 -7.05 6.32
CA ASN A 76 -29.12 -7.67 5.08
C ASN A 76 -28.18 -6.77 4.26
N ILE A 77 -28.09 -5.48 4.58
CA ILE A 77 -27.23 -4.54 3.85
C ILE A 77 -26.18 -3.98 4.84
N PRO A 78 -24.88 -4.19 4.57
CA PRO A 78 -23.81 -3.60 5.37
C PRO A 78 -23.95 -2.09 5.42
N GLU A 79 -23.62 -1.50 6.58
CA GLU A 79 -23.82 -0.08 6.86
C GLU A 79 -23.29 0.84 5.75
N LYS A 80 -22.08 0.55 5.26
CA LYS A 80 -21.43 1.29 4.17
C LYS A 80 -22.22 1.38 2.86
N TYR A 81 -23.17 0.46 2.60
CA TYR A 81 -23.96 0.43 1.36
C TYR A 81 -25.41 0.84 1.54
N ARG A 82 -25.89 0.97 2.78
CA ARG A 82 -27.30 1.20 3.09
C ARG A 82 -27.86 2.46 2.42
N ASP A 83 -27.06 3.50 2.28
CA ASP A 83 -27.51 4.80 1.73
C ASP A 83 -27.66 4.80 0.20
N TYR A 84 -27.10 3.79 -0.48
CA TYR A 84 -27.23 3.63 -1.93
C TYR A 84 -28.53 2.95 -2.34
N PHE A 85 -29.34 2.52 -1.36
CA PHE A 85 -30.65 1.92 -1.58
C PHE A 85 -31.72 2.73 -0.84
N LYS A 86 -32.90 2.82 -1.45
CA LYS A 86 -34.08 3.47 -0.89
C LYS A 86 -35.30 2.58 -1.07
N TRP A 87 -36.31 2.76 -0.24
CA TRP A 87 -37.61 2.15 -0.45
C TRP A 87 -38.48 3.07 -1.31
N ASN A 88 -39.09 2.51 -2.35
CA ASN A 88 -40.05 3.21 -3.17
C ASN A 88 -41.46 2.87 -2.66
N LYS A 89 -42.20 3.90 -2.21
CA LYS A 89 -43.55 3.76 -1.66
C LYS A 89 -44.58 3.28 -2.69
N THR A 90 -44.37 3.57 -3.97
CA THR A 90 -45.28 3.23 -5.06
C THR A 90 -45.08 1.78 -5.51
N THR A 91 -43.84 1.36 -5.69
CA THR A 91 -43.52 -0.02 -6.12
C THR A 91 -43.41 -0.99 -4.95
N LEU A 92 -43.39 -0.47 -3.70
CA LEU A 92 -43.16 -1.20 -2.46
C LEU A 92 -41.82 -1.99 -2.42
N ARG A 93 -40.88 -1.66 -3.31
CA ARG A 93 -39.62 -2.38 -3.50
C ARG A 93 -38.41 -1.54 -3.09
N ILE A 94 -37.27 -2.21 -2.99
CA ILE A 94 -35.97 -1.55 -2.81
C ILE A 94 -35.45 -1.14 -4.17
N GLU A 95 -35.00 0.11 -4.28
CA GLU A 95 -34.44 0.67 -5.50
C GLU A 95 -33.12 1.38 -5.20
N LYS A 96 -32.30 1.56 -6.23
CA LYS A 96 -31.09 2.36 -6.15
C LYS A 96 -31.41 3.82 -5.85
N ASN A 97 -30.68 4.40 -4.91
CA ASN A 97 -30.74 5.82 -4.62
C ASN A 97 -29.80 6.57 -5.58
N ALA A 98 -30.29 6.88 -6.78
CA ALA A 98 -29.52 7.52 -7.84
C ALA A 98 -28.78 8.80 -7.38
N LYS A 99 -29.39 9.61 -6.50
CA LYS A 99 -28.77 10.83 -5.95
C LYS A 99 -27.52 10.51 -5.14
N LYS A 100 -27.61 9.55 -4.21
CA LYS A 100 -26.49 9.13 -3.36
C LYS A 100 -25.41 8.42 -4.17
N ILE A 101 -25.81 7.58 -5.12
CA ILE A 101 -24.90 6.89 -6.05
C ILE A 101 -24.13 7.90 -6.89
N LYS A 102 -24.81 8.84 -7.56
CA LYS A 102 -24.16 9.87 -8.40
C LYS A 102 -23.19 10.73 -7.58
N SER A 103 -23.58 11.12 -6.36
CA SER A 103 -22.71 11.89 -5.47
C SER A 103 -21.46 11.11 -5.02
N PHE A 104 -21.55 9.79 -4.87
CA PHE A 104 -20.41 8.96 -4.51
C PHE A 104 -19.48 8.73 -5.70
N ILE A 105 -20.06 8.45 -6.88
CA ILE A 105 -19.32 8.28 -8.13
C ILE A 105 -18.51 9.54 -8.48
N TYR A 106 -19.06 10.74 -8.27
CA TYR A 106 -18.36 11.99 -8.57
C TYR A 106 -17.05 12.17 -7.78
N LYS A 107 -16.87 11.45 -6.67
CA LYS A 107 -15.67 11.50 -5.83
C LYS A 107 -14.66 10.41 -6.18
N MET A 108 -15.03 9.44 -7.01
CA MET A 108 -14.15 8.33 -7.35
C MET A 108 -12.93 8.80 -8.14
N GLY A 109 -11.85 8.03 -8.04
CA GLY A 109 -10.56 8.36 -8.64
C GLY A 109 -9.89 9.60 -8.03
N SER A 110 -10.56 10.34 -7.16
CA SER A 110 -10.04 11.54 -6.52
C SER A 110 -9.50 11.23 -5.13
N PHE A 111 -8.39 11.85 -4.76
CA PHE A 111 -7.86 11.84 -3.40
C PHE A 111 -7.30 13.23 -3.06
N VAL A 112 -7.29 13.55 -1.77
CA VAL A 112 -6.84 14.86 -1.27
C VAL A 112 -5.73 14.66 -0.26
N LEU A 113 -4.63 15.38 -0.45
CA LEU A 113 -3.51 15.45 0.48
C LEU A 113 -3.48 16.86 1.07
N ILE A 114 -3.53 16.95 2.40
CA ILE A 114 -3.54 18.22 3.12
C ILE A 114 -2.19 18.36 3.83
N THR A 115 -1.58 19.53 3.70
CA THR A 115 -0.30 19.86 4.33
C THR A 115 -0.35 21.26 4.93
N ASN A 116 0.34 21.44 6.06
CA ASN A 116 0.59 22.77 6.64
C ASN A 116 1.88 23.41 6.09
N LYS A 117 2.68 22.67 5.32
CA LYS A 117 3.83 23.20 4.60
C LYS A 117 3.33 23.84 3.30
N GLN A 118 3.48 25.16 3.23
CA GLN A 118 3.04 25.96 2.08
C GLN A 118 3.98 25.81 0.89
N GLN A 119 3.47 26.09 -0.31
CA GLN A 119 4.25 26.20 -1.56
C GLN A 119 4.97 24.91 -1.98
N MET A 120 4.42 23.75 -1.61
CA MET A 120 4.96 22.47 -2.06
C MET A 120 4.58 22.19 -3.52
N ASP A 121 5.53 21.69 -4.31
CA ASP A 121 5.20 21.21 -5.65
C ASP A 121 4.40 19.90 -5.60
N LYS A 122 3.51 19.70 -6.57
CA LYS A 122 2.67 18.49 -6.70
C LYS A 122 3.49 17.19 -6.71
N ALA A 123 4.67 17.17 -7.33
CA ALA A 123 5.51 15.98 -7.37
C ALA A 123 6.17 15.72 -6.01
N GLU A 124 6.56 16.76 -5.27
CA GLU A 124 7.07 16.64 -3.90
C GLU A 124 6.01 16.02 -2.97
N VAL A 125 4.79 16.56 -3.01
CA VAL A 125 3.66 16.06 -2.19
C VAL A 125 3.37 14.59 -2.49
N LEU A 126 3.32 14.21 -3.78
CA LEU A 126 3.10 12.82 -4.18
C LEU A 126 4.25 11.90 -3.77
N ASN A 127 5.50 12.36 -3.86
CA ASN A 127 6.66 11.59 -3.43
C ASN A 127 6.60 11.30 -1.93
N LEU A 128 6.31 12.30 -1.09
CA LEU A 128 6.16 12.11 0.35
C LEU A 128 4.99 11.18 0.68
N TYR A 129 3.85 11.34 0.00
CA TYR A 129 2.73 10.41 0.16
C TYR A 129 3.11 8.98 -0.22
N ARG A 130 3.86 8.77 -1.30
CA ARG A 130 4.34 7.44 -1.71
C ARG A 130 5.42 6.88 -0.78
N GLN A 131 6.21 7.69 -0.10
CA GLN A 131 7.12 7.20 0.93
C GLN A 131 6.35 6.55 2.09
N LYS A 132 5.16 7.07 2.43
CA LYS A 132 4.27 6.41 3.40
C LYS A 132 3.85 5.02 2.93
N ASP A 133 3.48 4.86 1.66
CA ASP A 133 3.17 3.54 1.07
C ASP A 133 4.39 2.60 1.11
N GLN A 134 5.61 3.11 0.94
CA GLN A 134 6.83 2.29 1.13
C GLN A 134 6.96 1.79 2.57
N VAL A 135 6.61 2.61 3.57
CA VAL A 135 6.57 2.21 4.98
C VAL A 135 5.51 1.12 5.20
N GLU A 136 4.31 1.27 4.64
CA GLU A 136 3.24 0.25 4.73
C GLU A 136 3.69 -1.09 4.12
N LYS A 137 4.32 -1.04 2.93
CA LYS A 137 4.94 -2.23 2.30
C LYS A 137 6.03 -2.85 3.16
N MET A 138 6.84 -2.03 3.84
CA MET A 138 7.87 -2.50 4.76
C MET A 138 7.26 -3.23 5.97
N PHE A 139 6.13 -2.73 6.50
CA PHE A 139 5.36 -3.42 7.53
C PHE A 139 4.69 -4.70 7.04
N ASP A 140 4.25 -4.76 5.79
CA ASP A 140 3.72 -5.99 5.20
C ASP A 140 4.82 -7.03 4.97
N ILE A 141 6.02 -6.61 4.56
CA ILE A 141 7.20 -7.48 4.49
C ILE A 141 7.53 -8.02 5.89
N TYR A 142 7.53 -7.17 6.91
CA TYR A 142 7.71 -7.58 8.30
C TYR A 142 6.72 -8.68 8.70
N LYS A 143 5.43 -8.51 8.39
CA LYS A 143 4.39 -9.49 8.76
C LYS A 143 4.55 -10.81 8.00
N ASN A 144 4.62 -10.72 6.67
CA ASN A 144 4.48 -11.88 5.77
C ASN A 144 5.80 -12.58 5.46
N GLU A 145 6.92 -11.83 5.39
CA GLU A 145 8.22 -12.39 4.99
C GLU A 145 9.14 -12.68 6.18
N MET A 146 9.02 -11.90 7.25
CA MET A 146 9.86 -12.02 8.44
C MET A 146 9.16 -12.74 9.61
N ASN A 147 8.06 -13.46 9.33
CA ASN A 147 7.23 -14.14 10.33
C ASN A 147 6.83 -13.20 11.49
N GLY A 148 6.38 -11.99 11.15
CA GLY A 148 6.01 -10.94 12.08
C GLY A 148 4.73 -11.21 12.88
N ASP A 149 3.86 -12.08 12.38
CA ASP A 149 2.46 -12.25 12.82
C ASP A 149 2.27 -12.72 14.26
N ARG A 150 3.30 -13.32 14.88
CA ARG A 150 3.18 -13.78 16.27
C ARG A 150 4.45 -13.47 17.05
N LEU A 151 4.36 -12.49 17.95
CA LEU A 151 5.46 -12.14 18.84
C LEU A 151 5.76 -13.21 19.90
N ARG A 152 4.83 -14.17 20.14
CA ARG A 152 4.90 -15.35 21.06
C ARG A 152 6.05 -15.25 22.06
N ALA A 153 5.91 -14.36 23.04
CA ALA A 153 6.90 -14.13 24.07
C ALA A 153 6.18 -14.01 25.42
N HIS A 154 6.79 -14.59 26.46
CA HIS A 154 6.22 -14.68 27.81
C HIS A 154 6.46 -13.42 28.67
N SER A 155 7.17 -12.41 28.15
CA SER A 155 7.43 -11.14 28.84
C SER A 155 7.53 -9.98 27.86
N GLN A 156 7.22 -8.77 28.33
CA GLN A 156 7.33 -7.53 27.56
C GLN A 156 8.78 -7.29 27.07
N TYR A 157 9.76 -7.51 27.93
CA TYR A 157 11.18 -7.40 27.58
C TYR A 157 11.56 -8.24 26.35
N ASN A 158 11.07 -9.48 26.28
CA ASN A 158 11.32 -10.35 25.13
C ASN A 158 10.57 -9.89 23.87
N VAL A 159 9.42 -9.24 24.01
CA VAL A 159 8.70 -8.60 22.89
C VAL A 159 9.53 -7.43 22.35
N ASP A 160 10.00 -6.55 23.22
CA ASP A 160 10.75 -5.35 22.84
C ASP A 160 12.09 -5.72 22.18
N GLY A 161 12.82 -6.70 22.74
CA GLY A 161 14.05 -7.21 22.14
C GLY A 161 13.82 -7.84 20.77
N ARG A 162 12.73 -8.60 20.58
CA ARG A 162 12.37 -9.15 19.27
C ARG A 162 11.99 -8.06 18.27
N LEU A 163 11.25 -7.04 18.71
CA LEU A 163 10.88 -5.92 17.88
C LEU A 163 12.12 -5.15 17.41
N PHE A 164 13.08 -4.93 18.30
CA PHE A 164 14.35 -4.28 17.98
C PHE A 164 15.13 -5.06 16.90
N ILE A 165 15.33 -6.36 17.08
CA ILE A 165 16.05 -7.20 16.08
C ILE A 165 15.33 -7.16 14.73
N LYS A 166 14.00 -7.24 14.72
CA LYS A 166 13.24 -7.16 13.47
C LYS A 166 13.34 -5.78 12.81
N PHE A 167 13.42 -4.70 13.60
CA PHE A 167 13.65 -3.36 13.07
C PHE A 167 15.01 -3.25 12.38
N VAL A 168 16.08 -3.76 13.00
CA VAL A 168 17.42 -3.85 12.37
C VAL A 168 17.37 -4.66 11.08
N ALA A 169 16.68 -5.80 11.09
CA ALA A 169 16.55 -6.64 9.91
C ALA A 169 15.73 -5.97 8.78
N LEU A 170 14.74 -5.12 9.11
CA LEU A 170 14.05 -4.28 8.12
C LEU A 170 14.97 -3.22 7.51
N ILE A 171 15.85 -2.60 8.30
CA ILE A 171 16.85 -1.64 7.77
C ILE A 171 17.75 -2.33 6.74
N ILE A 172 18.26 -3.52 7.08
CA ILE A 172 19.10 -4.32 6.17
C ILE A 172 18.32 -4.71 4.90
N TYR A 173 17.06 -5.14 5.05
CA TYR A 173 16.21 -5.49 3.91
C TYR A 173 15.93 -4.28 3.01
N ALA A 174 15.66 -3.12 3.60
CA ALA A 174 15.41 -1.86 2.89
C ALA A 174 16.63 -1.44 2.07
N GLU A 175 17.80 -1.50 2.68
CA GLU A 175 19.06 -1.14 2.02
C GLU A 175 19.41 -2.13 0.91
N ALA A 176 19.26 -3.43 1.15
CA ALA A 176 19.43 -4.45 0.11
C ALA A 176 18.48 -4.21 -1.07
N SER A 177 17.21 -3.89 -0.78
CA SER A 177 16.21 -3.57 -1.81
C SER A 177 16.58 -2.32 -2.61
N ARG A 178 17.11 -1.27 -1.95
CA ARG A 178 17.58 -0.04 -2.60
C ARG A 178 18.70 -0.35 -3.60
N VAL A 179 19.75 -1.05 -3.16
CA VAL A 179 20.89 -1.45 -4.00
C VAL A 179 20.43 -2.34 -5.16
N MET A 180 19.56 -3.32 -4.89
CA MET A 180 19.02 -4.22 -5.92
C MET A 180 18.24 -3.46 -7.00
N LYS A 181 17.49 -2.42 -6.61
CA LYS A 181 16.75 -1.56 -7.54
C LYS A 181 17.71 -0.75 -8.43
N GLU A 182 18.69 -0.09 -7.82
CA GLU A 182 19.69 0.73 -8.52
C GLU A 182 20.53 -0.09 -9.51
N LYS A 183 20.92 -1.30 -9.11
CA LYS A 183 21.75 -2.21 -9.92
C LYS A 183 20.93 -3.18 -10.80
N LYS A 184 19.61 -3.02 -10.85
CA LYS A 184 18.68 -3.85 -11.65
C LYS A 184 18.76 -5.37 -11.35
N LEU A 185 19.07 -5.73 -10.10
CA LEU A 185 19.17 -7.13 -9.66
C LEU A 185 17.81 -7.83 -9.52
N PHE A 186 16.72 -7.07 -9.36
CA PHE A 186 15.35 -7.63 -9.28
C PHE A 186 14.94 -8.45 -10.51
N ASN A 187 15.59 -8.24 -11.66
CA ASN A 187 15.37 -9.04 -12.86
C ASN A 187 15.92 -10.46 -12.75
N LYS A 188 16.77 -10.74 -11.75
CA LYS A 188 17.46 -12.02 -11.56
C LYS A 188 17.08 -12.69 -10.25
N TYR A 189 16.88 -11.91 -9.19
CA TYR A 189 16.66 -12.41 -7.84
C TYR A 189 15.62 -11.56 -7.11
N THR A 190 14.83 -12.21 -6.25
CA THR A 190 14.15 -11.56 -5.13
C THR A 190 15.14 -11.30 -3.98
N VAL A 191 14.78 -10.40 -3.06
CA VAL A 191 15.61 -10.13 -1.86
C VAL A 191 15.81 -11.40 -1.02
N LYS A 192 14.76 -12.24 -0.92
CA LYS A 192 14.82 -13.54 -0.24
C LYS A 192 15.82 -14.49 -0.91
N GLU A 193 15.80 -14.60 -2.23
CA GLU A 193 16.75 -15.43 -2.98
C GLU A 193 18.19 -14.90 -2.85
N LEU A 194 18.37 -13.57 -2.85
CA LEU A 194 19.67 -12.96 -2.57
C LEU A 194 20.20 -13.41 -1.20
N PHE A 195 19.41 -13.28 -0.13
CA PHE A 195 19.84 -13.72 1.20
C PHE A 195 20.02 -15.25 1.28
N ALA A 196 19.23 -16.03 0.55
CA ALA A 196 19.39 -17.48 0.49
C ALA A 196 20.70 -17.89 -0.21
N GLU A 197 21.13 -17.17 -1.25
CA GLU A 197 22.44 -17.38 -1.88
C GLU A 197 23.60 -16.97 -0.97
N LEU A 198 23.47 -15.86 -0.26
CA LEU A 198 24.47 -15.41 0.71
C LEU A 198 24.59 -16.36 1.91
N LYS A 199 23.49 -16.97 2.35
CA LYS A 199 23.48 -17.97 3.44
C LYS A 199 24.33 -19.21 3.13
N LYS A 200 24.66 -19.49 1.86
CA LYS A 200 25.51 -20.63 1.47
C LYS A 200 26.99 -20.39 1.74
N LEU A 201 27.42 -19.16 1.98
CA LEU A 201 28.80 -18.82 2.33
C LEU A 201 29.18 -19.47 3.65
N LYS A 202 30.36 -20.09 3.70
CA LYS A 202 30.89 -20.74 4.90
C LYS A 202 32.29 -20.20 5.19
N ILE A 203 32.53 -19.91 6.45
CA ILE A 203 33.87 -19.59 6.97
C ILE A 203 34.34 -20.79 7.78
N THR A 204 35.50 -21.33 7.43
CA THR A 204 36.09 -22.49 8.11
C THR A 204 37.32 -22.03 8.88
N HIS A 205 37.40 -22.41 10.15
CA HIS A 205 38.56 -22.17 10.98
C HIS A 205 39.36 -23.47 11.05
N ILE A 206 40.60 -23.42 10.59
CA ILE A 206 41.57 -24.51 10.77
C ILE A 206 42.47 -24.06 11.91
N GLU A 207 42.61 -24.86 12.97
CA GLU A 207 43.31 -24.47 14.19
C GLU A 207 44.68 -23.83 13.89
N LYS A 208 44.85 -22.58 14.36
CA LYS A 208 46.01 -21.68 14.21
C LYS A 208 46.18 -20.92 12.88
N ASN A 209 45.28 -21.09 11.90
CA ASN A 209 45.30 -20.30 10.67
C ASN A 209 44.18 -19.26 10.63
N ASP A 210 44.38 -18.23 9.80
CA ASP A 210 43.37 -17.24 9.46
C ASP A 210 42.12 -17.94 8.88
N PRO A 211 40.90 -17.46 9.20
CA PRO A 211 39.67 -18.06 8.74
C PRO A 211 39.57 -18.06 7.20
N ILE A 212 39.20 -19.21 6.65
CA ILE A 212 39.12 -19.40 5.20
C ILE A 212 37.66 -19.31 4.77
N LEU A 213 37.35 -18.31 3.93
CA LEU A 213 36.06 -18.20 3.26
C LEU A 213 35.95 -19.21 2.11
N SER A 214 34.82 -19.90 2.01
CA SER A 214 34.49 -20.77 0.88
C SER A 214 34.49 -20.01 -0.45
N GLU A 215 34.91 -20.67 -1.54
CA GLU A 215 34.93 -20.08 -2.88
C GLU A 215 33.58 -19.45 -3.26
N LEU A 216 33.64 -18.20 -3.74
CA LEU A 216 32.47 -17.45 -4.16
C LEU A 216 31.94 -17.98 -5.50
N SER A 217 30.68 -18.41 -5.51
CA SER A 217 29.98 -18.72 -6.75
C SER A 217 29.80 -17.47 -7.62
N LYS A 218 29.60 -17.67 -8.94
CA LYS A 218 29.30 -16.57 -9.88
C LYS A 218 28.14 -15.69 -9.43
N ARG A 219 27.12 -16.28 -8.79
CA ARG A 219 25.96 -15.53 -8.27
C ARG A 219 26.36 -14.63 -7.10
N GLN A 220 27.18 -15.15 -6.18
CA GLN A 220 27.66 -14.38 -5.03
C GLN A 220 28.60 -13.25 -5.46
N LYS A 221 29.47 -13.47 -6.45
CA LYS A 221 30.32 -12.41 -7.03
C LYS A 221 29.49 -11.26 -7.60
N ILE A 222 28.47 -11.57 -8.41
CA ILE A 222 27.53 -10.55 -8.93
C ILE A 222 26.85 -9.76 -7.81
N ILE A 223 26.46 -10.44 -6.73
CA ILE A 223 25.86 -9.78 -5.57
C ILE A 223 26.89 -8.87 -4.89
N PHE A 224 28.10 -9.36 -4.63
CA PHE A 224 29.14 -8.58 -3.94
C PHE A 224 29.55 -7.35 -4.75
N ASP A 225 29.76 -7.49 -6.05
CA ASP A 225 30.06 -6.37 -6.96
C ASP A 225 28.96 -5.29 -6.91
N ALA A 226 27.70 -5.71 -6.90
CA ALA A 226 26.58 -4.78 -6.85
C ALA A 226 26.53 -3.99 -5.54
N PHE A 227 26.94 -4.61 -4.44
CA PHE A 227 27.02 -4.00 -3.10
C PHE A 227 28.37 -3.33 -2.83
N GLY A 228 29.31 -3.36 -3.78
CA GLY A 228 30.65 -2.75 -3.63
C GLY A 228 31.55 -3.48 -2.62
N ILE A 229 31.30 -4.78 -2.39
CA ILE A 229 32.10 -5.61 -1.49
C ILE A 229 33.21 -6.28 -2.30
N GLN A 230 34.46 -5.98 -1.99
CA GLN A 230 35.61 -6.56 -2.67
C GLN A 230 35.99 -7.92 -2.08
N GLU A 231 36.37 -8.88 -2.92
CA GLU A 231 36.74 -10.24 -2.48
C GLU A 231 37.90 -10.21 -1.45
N ASP A 232 38.87 -9.33 -1.65
CA ASP A 232 40.06 -9.20 -0.79
C ASP A 232 39.71 -8.76 0.64
N THR A 233 38.62 -8.00 0.84
CA THR A 233 38.20 -7.57 2.18
C THR A 233 37.65 -8.72 3.03
N LEU A 234 37.29 -9.85 2.41
CA LEU A 234 36.72 -11.00 3.10
C LEU A 234 37.77 -11.98 3.62
N HIS A 235 39.00 -11.90 3.11
CA HIS A 235 40.14 -12.70 3.57
C HIS A 235 40.92 -12.04 4.72
N SER A 236 40.46 -10.87 5.20
CA SER A 236 41.15 -10.03 6.19
C SER A 236 40.59 -10.10 7.61
N TYR A 237 39.70 -11.04 7.89
CA TYR A 237 39.14 -11.27 9.24
C TYR A 237 39.79 -12.46 9.92
#